data_AF-A0A7Y0X9T5-F1
#
_entry.id   AF-A0A7Y0X9T5-F1
#
_cell.length_a   1.000
_cell.length_b   1.000
_cell.length_c   1.000
_cell.angle_alpha   90.00
_cell.angle_beta   90.00
_cell.angle_gamma   90.00
#
_symmetry.space_group_name_H-M   'P 1'
#
loop_
_entity.id
_entity.type
_entity.pdbx_description
1 polymer ?
#
loop_
_entity_poly.entity_id
_entity_poly.type
_entity_poly.pdbx_seq_one_letter_code
_entity_poly.pdbx_strand_id
1 'polypeptide(L)'
;DFFKDYNDCYGHQQGDEALVSVATVFTQVINRSSDCVARYGGEEFGFILPNTTTEGARNVAQRIHEKILQLDMEHDSSEASERLTVSIGLVSYIP
;
A
#
# COMPACT_ATOMS: atom_id res chain seq x y z
N ASP A 1 -5.72 0.44 -5.57
CA ASP A 1 -6.16 0.99 -6.88
C ASP A 1 -7.67 0.91 -6.96
N PHE A 2 -8.30 1.83 -7.70
CA PHE A 2 -9.77 1.91 -7.85
C PHE A 2 -10.53 1.97 -6.52
N PHE A 3 -9.97 2.62 -5.49
CA PHE A 3 -10.50 2.54 -4.13
C PHE A 3 -11.87 3.23 -3.95
N LYS A 4 -12.17 4.24 -4.76
CA LYS A 4 -13.52 4.80 -4.81
C LYS A 4 -14.54 3.77 -5.27
N ASP A 5 -14.24 3.04 -6.35
CA ASP A 5 -15.12 2.00 -6.89
C ASP A 5 -15.30 0.86 -5.89
N TYR A 6 -14.24 0.49 -5.15
CA TYR A 6 -14.33 -0.43 -4.03
C TYR A 6 -15.36 0.02 -2.98
N ASN A 7 -15.31 1.28 -2.55
CA ASN A 7 -16.26 1.84 -1.59
C ASN A 7 -17.69 1.88 -2.15
N ASP A 8 -17.84 2.24 -3.41
CA ASP A 8 -19.16 2.30 -4.06
C ASP A 8 -19.76 0.89 -4.22
N CYS A 9 -18.92 -0.15 -4.38
CA CYS A 9 -19.33 -1.54 -4.51
C CYS A 9 -19.63 -2.22 -3.16
N TYR A 10 -18.71 -2.11 -2.19
CA TYR A 10 -18.77 -2.86 -0.93
C TYR A 10 -19.23 -2.02 0.27
N GLY A 11 -19.32 -0.70 0.12
CA GLY A 11 -19.65 0.25 1.19
C GLY A 11 -18.42 0.76 1.95
N HIS A 12 -18.56 1.95 2.54
CA HIS A 12 -17.46 2.62 3.25
C HIS A 12 -16.91 1.83 4.45
N GLN A 13 -17.74 1.04 5.12
CA GLN A 13 -17.30 0.21 6.26
C GLN A 13 -16.27 -0.83 5.82
N GLN A 14 -16.54 -1.54 4.72
CA GLN A 14 -15.61 -2.49 4.10
C GLN A 14 -14.37 -1.78 3.55
N GLY A 15 -14.54 -0.57 3.03
CA GLY A 15 -13.42 0.31 2.67
C GLY A 15 -12.47 0.58 3.83
N ASP A 16 -13.02 0.98 4.98
CA ASP A 16 -12.22 1.27 6.18
C ASP A 16 -11.48 0.01 6.67
N GLU A 17 -12.12 -1.15 6.64
CA GLU A 17 -11.49 -2.44 6.95
C GLU A 17 -10.36 -2.79 5.97
N ALA A 18 -10.54 -2.50 4.68
CA ALA A 18 -9.50 -2.66 3.67
C ALA A 18 -8.31 -1.73 3.94
N LEU A 19 -8.54 -0.46 4.28
CA LEU A 19 -7.48 0.48 4.62
C LEU A 19 -6.70 0.06 5.87
N VAL A 20 -7.39 -0.48 6.89
CA VAL A 20 -6.75 -1.03 8.08
C VAL A 20 -5.88 -2.25 7.73
N SER A 21 -6.36 -3.14 6.87
CA SER A 21 -5.63 -4.33 6.43
C SER A 21 -4.37 -3.96 5.62
N VAL A 22 -4.52 -3.02 4.68
CA VAL A 22 -3.43 -2.47 3.88
C VAL A 22 -2.39 -1.77 4.76
N ALA A 23 -2.83 -0.93 5.71
CA ALA A 23 -1.91 -0.26 6.65
C ALA A 23 -1.17 -1.26 7.54
N THR A 24 -1.84 -2.33 7.97
CA THR A 24 -1.22 -3.43 8.74
C THR A 24 -0.11 -4.08 7.93
N VAL A 25 -0.35 -4.39 6.65
CA VAL A 25 0.69 -4.90 5.73
C VAL A 25 1.88 -3.94 5.66
N PHE A 26 1.63 -2.64 5.49
CA PHE A 26 2.70 -1.67 5.40
C PHE A 26 3.59 -1.66 6.64
N THR A 27 3.00 -1.70 7.84
CA THR A 27 3.75 -1.78 9.10
C THR A 27 4.56 -3.07 9.27
N GLN A 28 4.16 -4.17 8.60
CA GLN A 28 4.90 -5.43 8.63
C GLN A 28 6.07 -5.46 7.63
N VAL A 29 6.07 -4.57 6.62
CA VAL A 29 7.15 -4.51 5.62
C VAL A 29 8.28 -3.57 6.07
N ILE A 30 7.97 -2.54 6.86
CA ILE A 30 8.96 -1.64 7.45
C ILE A 30 9.47 -2.19 8.79
N ASN A 31 10.74 -2.57 8.84
CA ASN A 31 11.29 -3.33 9.97
C ASN A 31 12.38 -2.57 10.72
N ARG A 32 12.77 -1.38 10.25
CA ARG A 32 13.81 -0.56 10.86
C ARG A 32 13.16 0.56 11.65
N SER A 33 13.74 0.89 12.80
CA SER A 33 13.27 2.01 13.63
C SER A 33 13.35 3.38 12.95
N SER A 34 14.14 3.50 11.88
CA SER A 34 14.26 4.71 11.07
C SER A 34 13.19 4.84 9.99
N ASP A 35 12.55 3.72 9.61
CA ASP A 35 11.57 3.70 8.54
C ASP A 35 10.24 4.22 9.09
N CYS A 36 9.51 4.96 8.26
CA CYS A 36 8.22 5.53 8.63
C CYS A 36 7.22 5.30 7.52
N VAL A 37 5.99 4.93 7.89
CA VAL A 37 4.81 4.95 7.04
C VAL A 37 3.76 5.86 7.67
N ALA A 38 3.11 6.65 6.84
CA ALA A 38 2.03 7.53 7.25
C ALA A 38 0.88 7.48 6.24
N ARG A 39 -0.35 7.70 6.71
CA ARG A 39 -1.49 7.96 5.86
C ARG A 39 -1.47 9.43 5.46
N TYR A 40 -1.34 9.71 4.18
CA TYR A 40 -1.30 11.08 3.65
C TYR A 40 -2.70 11.69 3.64
N GLY A 41 -3.70 10.92 3.20
CA GLY A 41 -5.11 11.31 3.19
C GLY A 41 -5.92 10.34 2.35
N GLY A 42 -7.19 10.11 2.69
CA GLY A 42 -8.03 9.15 1.96
C GLY A 42 -7.38 7.77 1.91
N GLU A 43 -7.17 7.24 0.71
CA GLU A 43 -6.49 5.98 0.41
C GLU A 43 -4.98 6.10 0.16
N GLU A 44 -4.41 7.30 0.31
CA GLU A 44 -3.01 7.57 0.00
C GLU A 44 -2.11 7.38 1.23
N PHE A 45 -0.97 6.72 1.02
CA PHE A 45 0.05 6.45 2.04
C PHE A 45 1.43 6.88 1.55
N GLY A 46 2.25 7.39 2.47
CA GLY A 46 3.62 7.81 2.21
C GLY A 46 4.62 7.03 3.06
N PHE A 47 5.79 6.76 2.47
CA PHE A 47 6.91 6.09 3.14
C PHE A 47 8.15 6.96 3.13
N ILE A 48 8.84 7.01 4.27
CA ILE A 48 10.17 7.63 4.40
C ILE A 48 11.14 6.54 4.83
N LEU A 49 12.17 6.30 4.01
CA LEU A 49 13.13 5.21 4.18
C LEU A 49 14.56 5.80 4.26
N PRO A 50 15.02 6.26 5.44
CA PRO A 50 16.36 6.81 5.59
C PRO A 50 17.45 5.79 5.25
N ASN A 51 18.57 6.25 4.70
CA ASN A 51 19.73 5.40 4.36
C ASN A 51 19.34 4.20 3.48
N THR A 52 18.44 4.41 2.52
CA THR A 52 17.94 3.38 1.62
C THR A 52 18.21 3.79 0.18
N THR A 53 18.83 2.91 -0.60
CA THR A 53 19.10 3.14 -2.03
C THR A 53 17.82 2.95 -2.85
N THR A 54 17.83 3.41 -4.11
CA THR A 54 16.73 3.14 -5.05
C THR A 54 16.39 1.65 -5.15
N GLU A 55 17.40 0.78 -5.20
CA GLU A 55 17.20 -0.68 -5.21
C GLU A 55 16.61 -1.20 -3.90
N GLY A 56 17.06 -0.68 -2.76
CA GLY A 56 16.47 -1.00 -1.46
C GLY A 56 14.99 -0.61 -1.38
N ALA A 57 14.63 0.57 -1.91
CA ALA A 57 13.26 1.04 -1.96
C ALA A 57 12.39 0.20 -2.93
N ARG A 58 12.95 -0.21 -4.08
CA ARG A 58 12.28 -1.15 -5.00
C ARG A 58 11.99 -2.50 -4.34
N ASN A 59 12.95 -3.03 -3.57
CA ASN A 59 12.74 -4.27 -2.82
C ASN A 59 11.63 -4.13 -1.76
N VAL A 60 11.54 -2.97 -1.10
CA VAL A 60 10.43 -2.67 -0.18
C VAL A 60 9.10 -2.67 -0.94
N ALA A 61 9.01 -1.96 -2.07
CA ALA A 61 7.80 -1.90 -2.89
C ALA A 61 7.37 -3.29 -3.40
N GLN A 62 8.32 -4.11 -3.84
CA GLN A 62 8.04 -5.49 -4.27
C GLN A 62 7.43 -6.32 -3.13
N ARG A 63 8.02 -6.25 -1.92
CA ARG A 63 7.46 -6.94 -0.74
C ARG A 63 6.05 -6.45 -0.40
N ILE A 64 5.79 -5.15 -0.56
CA ILE A 64 4.43 -4.60 -0.38
C ILE A 64 3.49 -5.24 -1.39
N HIS A 65 3.81 -5.27 -2.68
CA HIS A 65 2.95 -5.91 -3.68
C HIS A 65 2.68 -7.38 -3.37
N GLU A 66 3.71 -8.15 -3.02
CA GLU A 66 3.57 -9.57 -2.65
C GLU A 66 2.65 -9.75 -1.43
N LYS A 67 2.80 -8.90 -0.40
CA LYS A 67 1.99 -8.96 0.83
C LYS A 67 0.56 -8.49 0.64
N ILE A 68 0.34 -7.46 -0.17
CA ILE A 68 -1.01 -6.99 -0.52
C ILE A 68 -1.74 -8.07 -1.32
N LEU A 69 -1.09 -8.71 -2.28
CA LEU A 69 -1.69 -9.82 -3.02
C LEU A 69 -2.04 -11.00 -2.11
N GLN A 70 -1.23 -11.28 -1.08
CA GLN A 70 -1.51 -12.30 -0.07
C GLN A 70 -2.72 -12.01 0.82
N LEU A 71 -3.19 -10.76 0.89
CA LEU A 71 -4.44 -10.44 1.60
C LEU A 71 -5.66 -11.05 0.91
N ASP A 72 -5.55 -11.37 -0.39
CA ASP A 72 -6.60 -12.00 -1.19
C ASP A 72 -7.96 -11.28 -1.05
N MET A 73 -7.94 -9.95 -1.00
CA MET A 73 -9.15 -9.13 -0.89
C MET A 73 -9.77 -8.98 -2.28
N GLU A 74 -11.00 -9.45 -2.46
CA GLU A 74 -11.75 -9.31 -3.72
C GLU A 74 -12.00 -7.85 -4.05
N HIS A 75 -11.96 -7.50 -5.34
CA HIS A 75 -12.26 -6.18 -5.85
C HIS A 75 -12.94 -6.29 -7.22
N ASP A 76 -14.21 -6.70 -7.22
CA ASP A 76 -14.99 -6.99 -8.43
C ASP A 76 -15.25 -5.77 -9.31
N SER A 77 -15.23 -4.58 -8.71
CA SER A 77 -15.42 -3.29 -9.39
C SER A 77 -14.14 -2.72 -10.01
N SER A 78 -12.99 -3.41 -9.92
CA SER A 78 -11.73 -2.89 -10.43
C SER A 78 -11.58 -3.16 -11.91
N GLU A 79 -11.08 -2.18 -12.66
CA GLU A 79 -10.65 -2.42 -14.04
C GLU A 79 -9.22 -2.98 -14.14
N ALA A 80 -8.45 -2.99 -13.05
CA ALA A 80 -7.06 -3.46 -13.07
C ALA A 80 -6.88 -4.92 -12.64
N SER A 81 -7.67 -5.42 -11.70
CA SER A 81 -7.47 -6.73 -11.08
C SER A 81 -8.70 -7.17 -10.28
N GLU A 82 -9.04 -8.46 -10.29
CA GLU A 82 -10.11 -9.03 -9.45
C GLU A 82 -9.80 -8.97 -7.94
N ARG A 83 -8.57 -8.60 -7.57
CA ARG A 83 -8.12 -8.40 -6.18
C ARG A 83 -7.64 -6.98 -5.95
N LEU A 84 -7.75 -6.51 -4.71
CA LEU A 84 -7.25 -5.20 -4.29
C LEU A 84 -5.72 -5.11 -4.51
N THR A 85 -5.29 -4.12 -5.28
CA THR A 85 -3.89 -3.81 -5.54
C THR A 85 -3.52 -2.41 -5.04
N VAL A 86 -2.22 -2.07 -5.10
CA VAL A 86 -1.72 -0.73 -4.81
C VAL A 86 -0.74 -0.29 -5.91
N SER A 87 -0.70 1.00 -6.21
CA SER A 87 0.31 1.62 -7.06
C SER A 87 1.34 2.38 -6.21
N ILE A 88 2.63 2.25 -6.52
CA ILE A 88 3.72 2.83 -5.72
C ILE A 88 4.64 3.69 -6.59
N GLY A 89 4.71 4.99 -6.28
CA GLY A 89 5.73 5.90 -6.79
C GLY A 89 6.97 5.90 -5.89
N LEU A 90 8.15 5.93 -6.48
CA LEU A 90 9.42 5.92 -5.73
C LEU A 90 10.32 7.07 -6.17
N VAL A 91 10.96 7.72 -5.19
CA VAL A 91 12.04 8.68 -5.41
C VAL A 91 13.12 8.43 -4.37
N SER A 92 14.38 8.47 -4.79
CA SER A 92 15.55 8.37 -3.92
C SER A 92 16.50 9.49 -4.28
N TYR A 93 17.03 10.15 -3.26
CA TYR A 93 17.97 11.25 -3.42
C TYR A 93 19.08 11.10 -2.39
N ILE A 94 20.32 11.29 -2.84
CA ILE A 94 21.48 11.41 -1.98
C ILE A 94 21.80 12.91 -1.95
N PRO A 95 21.81 13.56 -0.76
CA PRO A 95 22.20 14.95 -0.62
C PRO A 95 23.57 15.26 -1.23
#